data_AF-A0A086J0N5-F1
#
_entry.id   AF-A0A086J0N5-F1
#
_cell.length_a   1.000
_cell.length_b   1.000
_cell.length_c   1.000
_cell.angle_alpha   90.00
_cell.angle_beta   90.00
_cell.angle_gamma   90.00
#
_symmetry.space_group_name_H-M   'P 1'
#
loop_
_entity.id
_entity.type
_entity.pdbx_description
1 polymer ?
#
loop_
_entity_poly.entity_id
_entity_poly.type
_entity_poly.pdbx_seq_one_letter_code
_entity_poly.pdbx_strand_id
1 'polypeptide(L)'
;MSAQTVLWHILDMFRKGRNAKISEITETLQITRKECMDSLHLIAEQLEPMGYALVPGYTSRVDASGKALLPDENSMNYTHKAESLKKCDFVYIAKKEECTEEENMYINEHVSEILYVFMVLYLNGSELQYEKVLGAMKKIERDEDTMKELINKKYFYKKKRNDEHFIRPGWKFFIEFPDFSPEEYLAIVKTSSV
;
A
#
# COMPACT_ATOMS: atom_id res chain seq x y z
N MET A 1 -11.08 -15.05 2.99
CA MET A 1 -9.85 -14.27 2.70
C MET A 1 -10.02 -12.87 3.27
N SER A 2 -8.99 -12.18 3.76
CA SER A 2 -9.17 -10.85 4.37
C SER A 2 -9.02 -9.73 3.34
N ALA A 3 -9.78 -8.64 3.49
CA ALA A 3 -9.65 -7.42 2.69
C ALA A 3 -8.21 -6.88 2.69
N GLN A 4 -7.45 -7.17 3.75
CA GLN A 4 -6.04 -6.82 3.85
C GLN A 4 -5.19 -7.46 2.74
N THR A 5 -5.44 -8.70 2.35
CA THR A 5 -4.69 -9.37 1.27
C THR A 5 -4.96 -8.72 -0.08
N VAL A 6 -6.21 -8.32 -0.33
CA VAL A 6 -6.59 -7.59 -1.55
C VAL A 6 -5.92 -6.22 -1.57
N LEU A 7 -5.92 -5.50 -0.45
CA LEU A 7 -5.22 -4.23 -0.31
C LEU A 7 -3.72 -4.37 -0.61
N TRP A 8 -3.06 -5.41 -0.10
CA TRP A 8 -1.64 -5.65 -0.38
C TRP A 8 -1.35 -5.82 -1.87
N HIS A 9 -2.20 -6.55 -2.58
CA HIS A 9 -2.05 -6.71 -4.02
C HIS A 9 -2.25 -5.38 -4.77
N ILE A 10 -3.25 -4.58 -4.37
CA ILE A 10 -3.47 -3.25 -4.96
C ILE A 10 -2.27 -2.33 -4.73
N LEU A 11 -1.69 -2.35 -3.52
CA LEU A 11 -0.51 -1.55 -3.19
C LEU A 11 0.71 -1.98 -3.99
N ASP A 12 0.96 -3.28 -4.15
CA ASP A 12 2.06 -3.77 -5.00
C ASP A 12 1.93 -3.30 -6.46
N MET A 13 0.71 -3.30 -7.00
CA MET A 13 0.44 -2.75 -8.34
C MET A 13 0.63 -1.23 -8.39
N PHE A 14 0.16 -0.53 -7.37
CA PHE A 14 0.34 0.91 -7.23
C PHE A 14 1.81 1.32 -7.21
N ARG A 15 2.66 0.61 -6.45
CA ARG A 15 4.13 0.83 -6.43
C ARG A 15 4.76 0.70 -7.81
N LYS A 16 4.21 -0.16 -8.67
CA LYS A 16 4.69 -0.38 -10.04
C LYS A 16 4.13 0.66 -11.03
N GLY A 17 3.43 1.69 -10.55
CA GLY A 17 2.75 2.68 -11.38
C GLY A 17 1.58 2.09 -12.20
N ARG A 18 1.02 0.96 -11.76
CA ARG A 18 -0.02 0.21 -12.50
C ARG A 18 -1.35 0.24 -11.75
N ASN A 19 -2.43 0.30 -12.53
CA ASN A 19 -3.78 0.04 -12.02
C ASN A 19 -3.93 -1.44 -11.63
N ALA A 20 -4.64 -1.71 -10.53
CA ALA A 20 -4.92 -3.06 -10.07
C ALA A 20 -6.19 -3.59 -10.76
N LYS A 21 -6.02 -4.49 -11.74
CA LYS A 21 -7.15 -5.08 -12.48
C LYS A 21 -7.91 -6.08 -11.62
N ILE A 22 -9.23 -6.03 -11.68
CA ILE A 22 -10.09 -6.94 -10.92
C ILE A 22 -9.84 -8.40 -11.31
N SER A 23 -9.69 -8.68 -12.61
CA SER A 23 -9.39 -10.03 -13.09
C SER A 23 -8.07 -10.56 -12.52
N GLU A 24 -7.01 -9.74 -12.54
CA GLU A 24 -5.68 -10.07 -12.02
C GLU A 24 -5.73 -10.35 -10.50
N ILE A 25 -6.48 -9.55 -9.74
CA ILE A 25 -6.71 -9.78 -8.31
C ILE A 25 -7.43 -11.11 -8.09
N THR A 26 -8.54 -11.35 -8.81
CA THR A 26 -9.35 -12.56 -8.64
C THR A 26 -8.60 -13.84 -9.00
N GLU A 27 -7.80 -13.80 -10.07
CA GLU A 27 -6.97 -14.91 -10.54
C GLU A 27 -5.82 -15.19 -9.56
N THR A 28 -5.07 -14.16 -9.17
CA THR A 28 -3.91 -14.29 -8.28
C THR A 28 -4.31 -14.78 -6.89
N LEU A 29 -5.39 -14.23 -6.34
CA LEU A 29 -5.85 -14.56 -5.00
C LEU A 29 -6.83 -15.73 -4.97
N GLN A 30 -7.20 -16.28 -6.13
CA GLN A 30 -8.18 -17.37 -6.25
C GLN A 30 -9.51 -17.05 -5.53
N ILE A 31 -10.01 -15.83 -5.70
CA ILE A 31 -11.28 -15.36 -5.11
C ILE A 31 -12.29 -15.03 -6.20
N THR A 32 -13.57 -15.10 -5.84
CA THR A 32 -14.64 -14.67 -6.74
C THR A 32 -14.63 -13.16 -6.93
N ARG A 33 -15.18 -12.69 -8.06
CA ARG A 33 -15.40 -11.25 -8.29
C ARG A 33 -16.22 -10.62 -7.16
N LYS A 34 -17.21 -11.34 -6.62
CA LYS A 34 -18.03 -10.85 -5.51
C LYS A 34 -17.17 -10.60 -4.26
N GLU A 35 -16.38 -11.59 -3.84
CA GLU A 35 -15.47 -11.44 -2.68
C GLU A 35 -14.43 -10.34 -2.87
N CYS A 36 -13.93 -10.17 -4.09
CA CYS A 36 -13.06 -9.05 -4.45
C CYS A 36 -13.80 -7.72 -4.25
N MET A 37 -15.00 -7.57 -4.81
CA MET A 37 -15.79 -6.34 -4.68
C MET A 37 -16.14 -6.02 -3.23
N ASP A 38 -16.56 -7.00 -2.45
CA ASP A 38 -16.86 -6.83 -1.01
C ASP A 38 -15.60 -6.34 -0.27
N SER A 39 -14.43 -6.90 -0.59
CA SER A 39 -13.15 -6.45 -0.04
C SER A 39 -12.80 -5.01 -0.43
N LEU A 40 -13.07 -4.61 -1.68
CA LEU A 40 -12.79 -3.24 -2.14
C LEU A 40 -13.64 -2.18 -1.43
N HIS A 41 -14.88 -2.49 -1.07
CA HIS A 41 -15.71 -1.57 -0.27
C HIS A 41 -15.10 -1.37 1.12
N LEU A 42 -14.68 -2.44 1.79
CA LEU A 42 -13.99 -2.36 3.08
C LEU A 42 -12.67 -1.59 2.99
N ILE A 43 -11.94 -1.73 1.87
CA ILE A 43 -10.70 -0.98 1.63
C ILE A 43 -10.99 0.50 1.42
N ALA A 44 -12.02 0.86 0.66
CA ALA A 44 -12.40 2.25 0.44
C ALA A 44 -12.73 2.96 1.76
N GLU A 45 -13.48 2.30 2.65
CA GLU A 45 -13.79 2.79 4.00
C GLU A 45 -12.53 2.98 4.86
N GLN A 46 -11.50 2.14 4.69
CA GLN A 46 -10.23 2.27 5.42
C GLN A 46 -9.37 3.43 4.91
N LEU A 47 -9.43 3.73 3.61
CA LEU A 47 -8.62 4.78 2.98
C LEU A 47 -9.22 6.18 3.18
N GLU A 48 -10.55 6.28 3.24
CA GLU A 48 -11.27 7.54 3.33
C GLU A 48 -10.85 8.47 4.49
N PRO A 49 -10.78 8.03 5.76
CA PRO A 49 -10.40 8.90 6.89
C PRO A 49 -8.94 9.35 6.84
N MET A 50 -8.15 8.81 5.90
CA MET A 50 -6.73 9.06 5.76
C MET A 50 -6.42 9.97 4.56
N GLY A 51 -7.46 10.57 3.95
CA GLY A 51 -7.30 11.43 2.78
C GLY A 51 -7.00 10.67 1.48
N TYR A 52 -7.23 9.36 1.42
CA TYR A 52 -7.09 8.56 0.20
C TYR A 52 -8.45 8.10 -0.33
N ALA A 53 -8.51 7.86 -1.64
CA ALA A 53 -9.67 7.31 -2.32
C ALA A 53 -9.24 6.07 -3.10
N LEU A 54 -10.01 5.00 -2.96
CA LEU A 54 -9.98 3.90 -3.91
C LEU A 54 -10.84 4.30 -5.11
N VAL A 55 -10.20 4.61 -6.23
CA VAL A 55 -10.88 5.10 -7.42
C VAL A 55 -11.20 3.92 -8.33
N PRO A 56 -12.49 3.61 -8.56
CA PRO A 56 -12.86 2.59 -9.53
C PRO A 56 -12.69 3.15 -10.95
N GLY A 57 -12.16 2.32 -11.84
CA GLY A 57 -12.03 2.66 -13.25
C GLY A 57 -12.47 1.54 -14.16
N TYR A 58 -12.73 1.90 -15.41
CA TYR A 58 -12.98 0.94 -16.48
C TYR A 58 -12.16 1.32 -17.70
N THR A 59 -11.82 0.33 -18.51
CA THR A 59 -11.13 0.53 -19.78
C THR A 59 -12.19 0.81 -20.86
N SER A 60 -12.17 1.99 -21.49
CA SER A 60 -13.04 2.34 -22.63
C SER A 60 -12.48 1.76 -23.93
N ARG A 61 -13.20 1.61 -25.05
CA ARG A 61 -14.54 1.08 -25.38
C ARG A 61 -14.27 -0.07 -26.37
N VAL A 62 -15.12 -1.09 -26.38
CA VAL A 62 -15.14 -2.07 -27.47
C VAL A 62 -15.98 -1.54 -28.63
N ASP A 63 -15.61 -1.86 -29.88
CA ASP A 63 -16.45 -1.62 -31.05
C ASP A 63 -17.69 -2.55 -31.04
N ALA A 64 -18.56 -2.43 -32.06
CA ALA A 64 -19.75 -3.27 -32.19
C ALA A 64 -19.46 -4.78 -32.33
N SER A 65 -18.19 -5.17 -32.54
CA SER A 65 -17.71 -6.55 -32.58
C SER A 65 -17.04 -7.02 -31.29
N GLY A 66 -17.00 -6.17 -30.25
CA GLY A 66 -16.33 -6.48 -28.99
C GLY A 66 -14.82 -6.23 -29.01
N LYS A 67 -14.26 -5.63 -30.07
CA LYS A 67 -12.83 -5.39 -30.22
C LYS A 67 -12.45 -4.06 -29.58
N ALA A 68 -11.39 -4.07 -28.76
CA ALA A 68 -10.88 -2.85 -28.14
C ALA A 68 -10.50 -1.80 -29.19
N LEU A 69 -11.02 -0.58 -29.05
CA LEU A 69 -10.65 0.56 -29.88
C LEU A 69 -9.24 1.03 -29.50
N LEU A 70 -8.44 1.41 -30.51
CA LEU A 70 -7.10 1.95 -30.30
C LEU A 70 -7.19 3.36 -29.68
N PRO A 71 -6.23 3.74 -28.82
CA PRO A 71 -6.16 5.10 -28.29
C PRO A 71 -5.99 6.12 -29.41
N ASP A 72 -6.74 7.22 -29.38
CA ASP A 72 -6.44 8.40 -30.20
C ASP A 72 -5.65 9.44 -29.39
N GLU A 73 -4.98 10.36 -30.08
CA GLU A 73 -4.11 11.37 -29.44
C GLU A 73 -4.85 12.31 -28.48
N ASN A 74 -6.19 12.39 -28.56
CA ASN A 74 -7.03 13.16 -27.63
C ASN A 74 -7.52 12.34 -26.43
N SER A 75 -7.27 11.03 -26.41
CA SER A 75 -7.78 10.07 -25.43
C SER A 75 -6.70 9.28 -24.70
N MET A 76 -5.41 9.59 -24.87
CA MET A 76 -4.26 8.91 -24.23
C MET A 76 -4.30 8.74 -22.70
N ASN A 77 -5.28 9.33 -22.00
CA ASN A 77 -5.59 9.06 -20.60
C ASN A 77 -6.81 8.11 -20.47
N TYR A 78 -6.68 6.85 -20.88
CA TYR A 78 -7.71 5.83 -20.68
C TYR A 78 -7.81 5.41 -19.20
N THR A 79 -8.49 6.24 -18.40
CA THR A 79 -8.92 5.95 -17.03
C THR A 79 -10.25 6.66 -16.80
N HIS A 80 -11.35 6.18 -17.38
CA HIS A 80 -12.63 6.73 -16.97
C HIS A 80 -12.94 6.23 -15.56
N LYS A 81 -13.20 7.18 -14.65
CA LYS A 81 -13.75 6.86 -13.33
C LYS A 81 -15.07 6.14 -13.54
N ALA A 82 -15.19 4.94 -13.00
CA ALA A 82 -16.47 4.26 -12.97
C ALA A 82 -17.39 4.94 -11.94
N GLU A 83 -18.70 4.90 -12.16
CA GLU A 83 -19.68 5.43 -11.22
C GLU A 83 -19.68 4.67 -9.88
N SER A 84 -19.21 3.41 -9.88
CA SER A 84 -19.17 2.58 -8.69
C SER A 84 -18.17 1.44 -8.81
N LEU A 85 -17.72 0.93 -7.66
CA LEU A 85 -16.88 -0.27 -7.57
C LEU A 85 -17.55 -1.49 -8.25
N LYS A 86 -18.88 -1.61 -8.21
CA LYS A 86 -19.61 -2.77 -8.75
C LYS A 86 -19.34 -3.03 -10.25
N LYS A 87 -19.09 -1.98 -11.03
CA LYS A 87 -18.92 -2.05 -12.49
C LYS A 87 -17.49 -1.76 -12.94
N CYS A 88 -16.51 -1.77 -12.03
CA CYS A 88 -15.13 -1.47 -12.39
C CYS A 88 -14.38 -2.68 -12.97
N ASP A 89 -13.41 -2.40 -13.84
CA ASP A 89 -12.46 -3.38 -14.38
C ASP A 89 -11.12 -3.32 -13.66
N PHE A 90 -10.82 -2.17 -13.04
CA PHE A 90 -9.66 -1.96 -12.22
C PHE A 90 -9.93 -0.92 -11.13
N VAL A 91 -9.02 -0.85 -10.17
CA VAL A 91 -8.95 0.21 -9.16
C VAL A 91 -7.54 0.78 -9.09
N TYR A 92 -7.44 2.02 -8.65
CA TYR A 92 -6.18 2.63 -8.24
C TYR A 92 -6.40 3.48 -6.99
N ILE A 93 -5.32 3.75 -6.26
CA ILE A 93 -5.37 4.60 -5.07
C ILE A 93 -4.97 6.01 -5.48
N ALA A 94 -5.73 7.00 -5.04
CA ALA A 94 -5.42 8.41 -5.24
C ALA A 94 -5.47 9.14 -3.90
N LYS A 95 -4.55 10.08 -3.67
CA LYS A 95 -4.68 11.04 -2.57
C LYS A 95 -5.77 12.06 -2.95
N LYS A 96 -6.67 12.38 -2.02
CA LYS A 96 -7.77 13.34 -2.21
C LYS A 96 -7.28 14.78 -2.15
N GLU A 97 -6.24 15.04 -1.36
CA GLU A 97 -5.71 16.38 -1.06
C GLU A 97 -4.17 16.39 -1.13
N GLU A 98 -3.58 17.57 -1.29
CA GLU A 98 -2.13 17.74 -1.15
C GLU A 98 -1.69 17.40 0.29
N CYS A 99 -0.42 17.04 0.48
CA CYS A 99 0.09 16.78 1.83
C CYS A 99 -0.03 18.04 2.70
N THR A 100 -0.65 17.89 3.87
CA THR A 100 -0.68 18.99 4.83
C THR A 100 0.71 19.26 5.40
N GLU A 101 0.93 20.46 5.92
CA GLU A 101 2.19 20.79 6.59
C GLU A 101 2.49 19.85 7.76
N GLU A 102 1.46 19.48 8.53
CA GLU A 102 1.55 18.50 9.62
C GLU A 102 1.95 17.11 9.12
N GLU A 103 1.39 16.64 8.00
CA GLU A 103 1.77 15.35 7.39
C GLU A 103 3.23 15.36 6.94
N ASN A 104 3.68 16.45 6.33
CA ASN A 104 5.07 16.59 5.90
C ASN A 104 6.03 16.67 7.10
N MET A 105 5.69 17.44 8.13
CA MET A 105 6.46 17.52 9.36
C MET A 105 6.59 16.15 10.02
N TYR A 106 5.48 15.41 10.12
CA TYR A 106 5.47 14.07 10.69
C TYR A 106 6.38 13.10 9.94
N ILE A 107 6.27 13.04 8.61
CA ILE A 107 7.13 12.16 7.80
C ILE A 107 8.59 12.56 8.00
N ASN A 108 8.91 13.85 7.94
CA ASN A 108 10.29 14.32 8.13
C ASN A 108 10.86 13.96 9.50
N GLU A 109 10.04 14.02 10.55
CA GLU A 109 10.45 13.65 11.91
C GLU A 109 10.68 12.14 12.07
N HIS A 110 9.83 11.31 11.45
CA HIS A 110 9.80 9.86 11.70
C HIS A 110 10.33 8.99 10.55
N VAL A 111 10.80 9.59 9.44
CA VAL A 111 11.24 8.85 8.25
C VAL A 111 12.34 7.85 8.60
N SER A 112 13.27 8.22 9.47
CA SER A 112 14.40 7.35 9.85
C SER A 112 13.90 6.09 10.56
N GLU A 113 12.95 6.23 11.47
CA GLU A 113 12.33 5.16 12.24
C GLU A 113 11.47 4.27 11.35
N ILE A 114 10.68 4.86 10.47
CA ILE A 114 9.85 4.15 9.49
C ILE A 114 10.73 3.28 8.60
N LEU A 115 11.77 3.87 7.99
CA LEU A 115 12.68 3.14 7.11
C LEU A 115 13.45 2.06 7.89
N TYR A 116 13.95 2.37 9.08
CA TYR A 116 14.70 1.41 9.90
C TYR A 116 13.85 0.19 10.28
N VAL A 117 12.64 0.39 10.79
CA VAL A 117 11.75 -0.72 11.16
C VAL A 117 11.37 -1.53 9.92
N PHE A 118 11.10 -0.89 8.79
CA PHE A 118 10.85 -1.60 7.54
C PHE A 118 12.04 -2.46 7.11
N MET A 119 13.26 -1.93 7.20
CA MET A 119 14.49 -2.68 6.90
C MET A 119 14.69 -3.87 7.82
N VAL A 120 14.44 -3.70 9.14
CA VAL A 120 14.51 -4.79 10.11
C VAL A 120 13.52 -5.91 9.76
N LEU A 121 12.30 -5.56 9.37
CA LEU A 121 11.29 -6.52 8.93
C LEU A 121 11.75 -7.26 7.67
N TYR A 122 12.16 -6.50 6.64
CA TYR A 122 12.61 -7.03 5.35
C TYR A 122 13.78 -8.03 5.51
N LEU A 123 14.78 -7.68 6.31
CA LEU A 123 15.94 -8.56 6.57
C LEU A 123 15.60 -9.82 7.36
N ASN A 124 14.43 -9.88 7.99
CA ASN A 124 13.93 -11.04 8.73
C ASN A 124 12.73 -11.72 8.04
N GLY A 125 12.45 -11.37 6.78
CA GLY A 125 11.33 -11.90 6.00
C GLY A 125 10.21 -10.88 5.80
N SER A 126 8.97 -11.26 6.11
CA SER A 126 7.77 -10.43 5.86
C SER A 126 7.05 -9.97 7.12
N GLU A 127 7.35 -10.57 8.28
CA GLU A 127 6.84 -10.18 9.59
C GLU A 127 7.85 -10.58 10.68
N LEU A 128 7.85 -9.85 11.80
CA LEU A 128 8.76 -10.09 12.93
C LEU A 128 8.02 -9.95 14.26
N GLN A 129 8.41 -10.73 15.27
CA GLN A 129 7.85 -10.61 16.62
C GLN A 129 8.02 -9.18 17.16
N TYR A 130 6.97 -8.65 17.79
CA TYR A 130 6.92 -7.27 18.31
C TYR A 130 8.09 -6.97 19.25
N GLU A 131 8.41 -7.89 20.16
CA GLU A 131 9.54 -7.73 21.09
C GLU A 131 10.90 -7.63 20.39
N LYS A 132 11.07 -8.32 19.25
CA LYS A 132 12.30 -8.22 18.45
C LYS A 132 12.38 -6.87 17.74
N VAL A 133 11.26 -6.35 17.27
CA VAL A 133 11.19 -4.99 16.71
C VAL A 133 11.51 -3.94 17.78
N LEU A 134 10.93 -4.05 18.98
CA LEU A 134 11.26 -3.16 20.10
C LEU A 134 12.75 -3.25 20.49
N GLY A 135 13.31 -4.46 20.51
CA GLY A 135 14.75 -4.66 20.72
C GLY A 135 15.62 -3.99 19.65
N ALA A 136 15.17 -3.96 18.39
CA ALA A 136 15.86 -3.26 17.31
C ALA A 136 15.72 -1.74 17.44
N MET A 137 14.55 -1.22 17.82
CA MET A 137 14.30 0.21 18.01
C MET A 137 15.11 0.80 19.18
N LYS A 138 15.31 0.03 20.25
CA LYS A 138 16.18 0.45 21.36
C LYS A 138 17.62 0.72 20.91
N LYS A 139 18.10 0.08 19.83
CA LYS A 139 19.45 0.32 19.28
C LYS A 139 19.61 1.67 18.60
N ILE A 140 18.50 2.30 18.21
CA ILE A 140 18.46 3.66 17.65
C ILE A 140 17.85 4.66 18.65
N GLU A 141 17.88 4.33 19.94
CA GLU A 141 17.38 5.18 21.03
C GLU A 141 15.91 5.59 20.83
N ARG A 142 15.08 4.63 20.40
CA ARG A 142 13.62 4.79 20.30
C ARG A 142 12.89 3.82 21.21
N ASP A 143 11.75 4.29 21.72
CA ASP A 143 10.95 3.60 22.72
C ASP A 143 9.73 2.88 22.12
N GLU A 144 8.96 2.23 23.00
CA GLU A 144 7.74 1.54 22.60
C GLU A 144 6.65 2.51 22.13
N ASP A 145 6.61 3.72 22.69
CA ASP A 145 5.57 4.70 22.36
C ASP A 145 5.70 5.20 20.92
N THR A 146 6.94 5.38 20.45
CA THR A 146 7.26 5.59 19.03
C THR A 146 6.67 4.46 18.17
N MET A 147 6.86 3.18 18.55
CA MET A 147 6.33 2.05 17.78
C MET A 147 4.80 2.01 17.77
N LYS A 148 4.15 2.29 18.92
CA LYS A 148 2.69 2.37 19.01
C LYS A 148 2.16 3.46 18.10
N GLU A 149 2.83 4.61 18.04
CA GLU A 149 2.47 5.71 17.15
C GLU A 149 2.57 5.29 15.67
N LEU A 150 3.68 4.68 15.26
CA LEU A 150 3.87 4.21 13.88
C LEU A 150 2.81 3.15 13.48
N ILE A 151 2.37 2.32 14.43
CA ILE A 151 1.24 1.38 14.24
C ILE A 151 -0.09 2.13 14.12
N ASN A 152 -0.34 3.12 14.98
CA ASN A 152 -1.56 3.91 14.95
C ASN A 152 -1.70 4.67 13.64
N LYS A 153 -0.60 5.26 13.15
CA LYS A 153 -0.50 5.94 11.86
C LYS A 153 -0.48 5.00 10.65
N LYS A 154 -0.55 3.67 10.86
CA LYS A 154 -0.65 2.63 9.81
C LYS A 154 0.59 2.44 8.93
N TYR A 155 1.76 2.90 9.36
CA TYR A 155 3.03 2.50 8.74
C TYR A 155 3.37 1.04 9.02
N PHE A 156 2.88 0.52 10.15
CA PHE A 156 3.01 -0.89 10.53
C PHE A 156 1.69 -1.45 11.03
N TYR A 157 1.54 -2.76 10.92
CA TYR A 157 0.39 -3.49 11.45
C TYR A 157 0.83 -4.49 12.51
N LYS A 158 0.15 -4.47 13.67
CA LYS A 158 0.33 -5.47 14.73
C LYS A 158 -0.72 -6.57 14.62
N LYS A 159 -0.26 -7.80 14.43
CA LYS A 159 -1.08 -9.01 14.31
C LYS A 159 -0.85 -9.91 15.53
N LYS A 160 -1.91 -10.38 16.16
CA LYS A 160 -1.81 -11.47 17.16
C LYS A 160 -1.85 -12.83 16.46
N ARG A 161 -0.91 -13.71 16.79
CA ARG A 161 -0.89 -15.13 16.37
C ARG A 161 -0.54 -15.95 17.61
N ASN A 162 -1.48 -16.78 18.06
CA ASN A 162 -1.40 -17.47 19.35
C ASN A 162 -1.21 -16.43 20.48
N ASP A 163 -0.24 -16.65 21.38
CA ASP A 163 0.08 -15.73 22.48
C ASP A 163 1.16 -14.69 22.11
N GLU A 164 1.56 -14.65 20.84
CA GLU A 164 2.60 -13.73 20.35
C GLU A 164 2.02 -12.64 19.45
N HIS A 165 2.70 -11.50 19.43
CA HIS A 165 2.40 -10.39 18.53
C HIS A 165 3.48 -10.24 17.47
N PHE A 166 3.07 -10.04 16.22
CA PHE A 166 3.94 -9.85 15.07
C PHE A 166 3.66 -8.49 14.43
N ILE A 167 4.72 -7.87 13.92
CA ILE A 167 4.68 -6.64 13.15
C ILE A 167 4.98 -6.97 11.70
N ARG A 168 4.28 -6.28 10.81
CA ARG A 168 4.53 -6.26 9.37
C ARG A 168 4.37 -4.83 8.84
N PRO A 169 4.91 -4.52 7.65
CA PRO A 169 4.63 -3.25 7.00
C PRO A 169 3.12 -3.01 6.93
N GLY A 170 2.73 -1.76 7.11
CA GLY A 170 1.38 -1.23 7.01
C GLY A 170 1.18 -0.57 5.64
N TRP A 171 -0.07 -0.35 5.25
CA TRP A 171 -0.37 0.14 3.89
C TRP A 171 0.18 1.55 3.65
N LYS A 172 0.25 2.39 4.69
CA LYS A 172 0.69 3.79 4.56
C LYS A 172 2.14 3.88 4.08
N PHE A 173 2.98 2.94 4.53
CA PHE A 173 4.36 2.80 4.06
C PHE A 173 4.43 2.69 2.54
N PHE A 174 3.63 1.82 1.94
CA PHE A 174 3.69 1.56 0.49
C PHE A 174 3.15 2.70 -0.35
N ILE A 175 2.32 3.56 0.22
CA ILE A 175 1.78 4.73 -0.47
C ILE A 175 2.78 5.89 -0.42
N GLU A 176 3.40 6.13 0.74
CA GLU A 176 4.29 7.27 0.94
C GLU A 176 5.74 6.98 0.51
N PHE A 177 6.10 5.69 0.43
CA PHE A 177 7.41 5.24 -0.02
C PHE A 177 7.28 4.27 -1.22
N PRO A 178 6.63 4.67 -2.33
CA PRO A 178 6.35 3.76 -3.45
C PRO A 178 7.63 3.22 -4.09
N ASP A 179 8.63 4.11 -4.23
CA ASP A 179 9.92 3.83 -4.87
C ASP A 179 10.99 3.32 -3.90
N PHE A 180 10.66 3.14 -2.61
CA PHE A 180 11.67 2.70 -1.65
C PHE A 180 12.09 1.25 -1.91
N SER A 181 13.32 1.06 -2.39
CA SER A 181 13.99 -0.23 -2.49
C SER A 181 14.94 -0.42 -1.31
N PRO A 182 14.73 -1.45 -0.46
CA PRO A 182 15.69 -1.88 0.54
C PRO A 182 17.10 -2.11 -0.02
N GLU A 183 17.18 -2.68 -1.21
CA GLU A 183 18.43 -3.02 -1.89
C GLU A 183 19.21 -1.77 -2.28
N GLU A 184 18.55 -0.79 -2.90
CA GLU A 184 19.15 0.50 -3.25
C GLU A 184 19.56 1.28 -2.00
N TYR A 185 18.69 1.32 -0.98
CA TYR A 185 19.00 1.99 0.28
C TYR A 185 20.24 1.38 0.96
N LEU A 186 20.35 0.05 1.03
CA LEU A 186 21.51 -0.64 1.59
C LEU A 186 22.78 -0.42 0.76
N ALA A 187 22.66 -0.31 -0.57
CA ALA A 187 23.79 0.01 -1.43
C ALA A 187 24.33 1.42 -1.13
N ILE A 188 23.45 2.40 -0.96
CA ILE A 188 23.81 3.78 -0.62
C ILE A 188 24.47 3.85 0.76
N VAL A 189 23.91 3.20 1.78
CA VAL A 189 24.48 3.21 3.14
C VAL A 189 25.88 2.60 3.18
N LYS A 190 26.13 1.54 2.40
CA LYS A 190 27.47 0.94 2.27
C LYS A 190 28.48 1.85 1.60
N THR A 191 28.05 2.69 0.65
CA THR A 191 28.94 3.66 -0.02
C THR A 191 29.20 4.91 0.82
N SER A 192 28.26 5.30 1.68
CA SER A 192 28.38 6.49 2.55
C SER A 192 29.16 6.24 3.84
N SER A 193 29.61 5.00 4.09
CA SER A 193 30.41 4.61 5.26
C SER A 193 31.91 4.51 4.96
N VAL A 194 32.38 5.23 3.94
CA VAL A 194 33.80 5.42 3.57
C VAL A 194 34.24 6.84 3.90
#